data_AF-A0A938PRK4-F1
#
_entry.id   AF-A0A938PRK4-F1
#
_cell.length_a   1.000
_cell.length_b   1.000
_cell.length_c   1.000
_cell.angle_alpha   90.00
_cell.angle_beta   90.00
_cell.angle_gamma   90.00
#
_symmetry.space_group_name_H-M   'P 1'
#
loop_
_entity.id
_entity.type
_entity.pdbx_description
1 polymer ?
#
loop_
_entity_poly.entity_id
_entity_poly.type
_entity_poly.pdbx_seq_one_letter_code
_entity_poly.pdbx_strand_id
1 'polypeptide(L)'
;MKKSEIVVGGIYTNKKGAVRKVIGMGPEFKLYDGQEDGECLQYELLDGRKYPYPKGISESGNQIQNCTVTSFASWAKERTDIGQPA
;
A
#
# COMPACT_ATOMS: atom_id res chain seq x y z
N MET A 1 6.80 -0.76 11.07
CA MET A 1 6.17 0.57 11.25
C MET A 1 4.94 0.42 12.14
N LYS A 2 4.50 1.44 12.87
CA LYS A 2 3.21 1.41 13.58
C LYS A 2 2.07 1.68 12.60
N LYS A 3 0.89 1.11 12.85
CA LYS A 3 -0.31 1.34 12.00
C LYS A 3 -0.61 2.83 11.83
N SER A 4 -0.56 3.58 12.93
CA SER A 4 -0.86 5.02 12.98
C SER A 4 0.12 5.91 12.19
N GLU A 5 1.27 5.38 11.78
CA GLU A 5 2.24 6.13 10.96
C GLU A 5 1.95 5.99 9.45
N ILE A 6 1.09 5.04 9.08
CA ILE A 6 0.70 4.81 7.69
C ILE A 6 -0.43 5.76 7.35
N VAL A 7 -0.20 6.61 6.35
CA VAL A 7 -1.16 7.57 5.81
C VAL A 7 -1.37 7.37 4.32
N VAL A 8 -2.57 7.70 3.84
CA VAL A 8 -2.88 7.82 2.42
C VAL A 8 -1.97 8.88 1.78
N GLY A 9 -1.50 8.62 0.57
CA GLY A 9 -0.50 9.42 -0.14
C GLY A 9 0.95 9.11 0.26
N GLY A 10 1.17 8.45 1.39
CA GLY A 10 2.51 8.09 1.85
C GLY A 10 3.18 7.02 1.00
N ILE A 11 4.49 7.16 0.79
CA ILE A 11 5.33 6.18 0.07
C ILE A 11 6.22 5.48 1.09
N TYR A 12 6.30 4.16 1.00
CA TYR A 12 6.99 3.31 1.96
C TYR A 12 7.87 2.28 1.26
N THR A 13 8.97 1.92 1.90
CA THR A 13 9.88 0.87 1.45
C THR A 13 10.10 -0.20 2.51
N ASN A 14 10.42 -1.41 2.06
CA ASN A 14 10.90 -2.50 2.91
C ASN A 14 12.44 -2.58 3.00
N LYS A 15 13.18 -1.57 2.49
CA LYS A 15 14.65 -1.55 2.39
C LYS A 15 15.28 -2.67 1.54
N LYS A 16 14.47 -3.36 0.74
CA LYS A 16 14.90 -4.41 -0.20
C LYS A 16 14.51 -4.07 -1.64
N GLY A 17 14.50 -2.78 -1.97
CA GLY A 17 14.15 -2.26 -3.28
C GLY A 17 12.66 -2.31 -3.63
N ALA A 18 11.77 -2.78 -2.74
CA ALA A 18 10.34 -2.70 -2.98
C ALA A 18 9.78 -1.39 -2.42
N VAL A 19 8.88 -0.76 -3.18
CA VAL A 19 8.35 0.57 -2.91
C VAL A 19 6.85 0.55 -3.18
N ARG A 20 6.07 1.00 -2.20
CA ARG A 20 4.61 1.02 -2.26
C ARG A 20 4.10 2.38 -1.83
N LYS A 21 3.16 2.93 -2.59
CA LYS A 21 2.45 4.16 -2.23
C LYS A 21 1.02 3.81 -1.81
N VAL A 22 0.60 4.25 -0.64
CA VAL A 22 -0.77 4.05 -0.17
C VAL A 22 -1.67 5.04 -0.90
N ILE A 23 -2.71 4.54 -1.57
CA ILE A 23 -3.66 5.35 -2.34
C ILE A 23 -5.06 5.39 -1.72
N GLY A 24 -5.36 4.49 -0.77
CA GLY A 24 -6.61 4.50 -0.02
C GLY A 24 -6.54 3.66 1.25
N MET A 25 -7.42 3.94 2.20
CA MET A 25 -7.60 3.17 3.44
C MET A 25 -9.07 3.12 3.81
N GLY A 26 -9.53 1.95 4.26
CA GLY A 26 -10.90 1.74 4.69
C GLY A 26 -11.42 0.32 4.41
N PRO A 27 -12.64 0.04 4.90
CA PRO A 27 -13.27 -1.27 4.79
C PRO A 27 -13.67 -1.62 3.36
N GLU A 28 -13.78 -0.66 2.44
CA GLU A 28 -13.99 -0.93 1.02
C GLU A 28 -12.81 -1.68 0.37
N PHE A 29 -11.62 -1.65 0.98
CA PHE A 29 -10.44 -2.37 0.47
C PHE A 29 -10.27 -3.79 1.03
N LYS A 30 -11.33 -4.36 1.62
CA LYS A 30 -11.34 -5.75 2.09
C LYS A 30 -10.83 -6.73 1.03
N LEU A 31 -10.14 -7.78 1.50
CA LEU A 31 -9.56 -8.80 0.62
C LEU A 31 -10.63 -9.80 0.13
N TYR A 32 -11.61 -10.07 0.98
CA TYR A 32 -12.74 -10.96 0.76
C TYR A 32 -13.94 -10.53 1.62
N ASP A 33 -15.15 -10.91 1.20
CA ASP A 33 -16.42 -10.42 1.77
C ASP A 33 -16.58 -10.73 3.27
N GLY A 34 -16.14 -11.91 3.70
CA GLY A 34 -16.19 -12.36 5.10
C GLY A 34 -15.06 -11.83 6.01
N GLN A 35 -14.27 -10.84 5.58
CA GLN A 35 -13.23 -10.28 6.44
C GLN A 35 -13.84 -9.34 7.48
N GLU A 36 -13.73 -9.71 8.76
CA GLU A 36 -14.21 -8.91 9.89
C GLU A 36 -13.33 -7.67 10.13
N ASP A 37 -12.02 -7.79 9.88
CA ASP A 37 -11.06 -6.69 10.01
C ASP A 37 -11.25 -5.67 8.89
N GLY A 38 -11.88 -4.54 9.22
CA GLY A 38 -12.11 -3.42 8.31
C GLY A 38 -10.89 -2.52 8.09
N GLU A 39 -9.79 -2.75 8.82
CA GLU A 39 -8.54 -2.00 8.67
C GLU A 39 -7.75 -2.48 7.44
N CYS A 40 -8.30 -2.23 6.26
CA CYS A 40 -7.65 -2.48 4.98
C CYS A 40 -7.11 -1.21 4.35
N LEU A 41 -6.14 -1.39 3.47
CA LEU A 41 -5.61 -0.33 2.64
C LEU A 41 -5.36 -0.82 1.22
N GLN A 42 -5.30 0.14 0.31
CA GLN A 42 -4.95 -0.04 -1.07
C GLN A 42 -3.66 0.72 -1.38
N TYR A 43 -2.76 0.08 -2.11
CA TYR A 43 -1.46 0.64 -2.48
C TYR A 43 -1.11 0.33 -3.93
N GLU A 44 -0.35 1.23 -4.55
CA GLU A 44 0.29 0.99 -5.84
C GLU A 44 1.75 0.54 -5.66
N LEU A 45 2.20 -0.35 -6.54
CA LEU A 45 3.56 -0.88 -6.58
C LEU A 45 4.45 0.00 -7.46
N LEU A 46 5.36 0.74 -6.86
CA LEU A 46 6.28 1.65 -7.56
C LEU A 46 7.60 0.99 -7.96
N ASP A 47 7.85 -0.25 -7.50
CA ASP A 47 9.10 -0.98 -7.75
C ASP A 47 9.09 -1.85 -9.03
N GLY A 48 8.04 -1.74 -9.85
CA GLY A 48 7.92 -2.47 -11.12
C GLY A 48 7.61 -3.97 -10.98
N ARG A 49 7.52 -4.52 -9.77
CA ARG A 49 7.05 -5.89 -9.56
C ARG A 49 5.61 -6.05 -10.04
N LYS A 50 5.34 -7.22 -10.61
CA LYS A 50 4.00 -7.63 -11.03
C LYS A 50 3.54 -8.85 -10.24
N TYR A 51 2.36 -8.75 -9.67
CA TYR A 51 1.62 -9.85 -9.06
C TYR A 51 0.62 -10.41 -10.08
N PRO A 52 0.33 -11.73 -10.00
CA PRO A 52 -0.55 -12.42 -10.95
C PRO A 52 -2.02 -11.96 -10.88
N TYR A 53 -2.45 -11.39 -9.74
CA TYR A 53 -3.83 -10.94 -9.51
C TYR A 53 -3.84 -9.51 -8.99
N PRO A 54 -3.62 -8.50 -9.85
CA PRO A 54 -3.74 -7.10 -9.47
C PRO A 54 -5.20 -6.74 -9.16
N LYS A 55 -5.43 -5.85 -8.20
CA LYS A 55 -6.75 -5.24 -7.93
C LYS A 55 -7.09 -4.11 -8.90
N GLY A 56 -6.11 -3.62 -9.64
CA GLY A 56 -6.27 -2.59 -10.66
C GLY A 56 -4.93 -2.12 -11.19
N ILE A 57 -4.95 -1.10 -12.05
CA ILE A 57 -3.78 -0.39 -12.56
C ILE A 57 -3.98 1.09 -12.23
N SER A 58 -2.97 1.75 -11.64
CA SER A 58 -3.01 3.18 -11.36
C SER A 58 -2.87 3.99 -12.66
N GLU A 59 -3.19 5.28 -12.62
CA GLU A 59 -3.03 6.18 -13.77
C GLU A 59 -1.58 6.23 -14.28
N SER A 60 -0.61 5.95 -13.40
CA SER A 60 0.82 5.86 -13.73
C SER A 60 1.22 4.51 -14.35
N GLY A 61 0.26 3.60 -14.58
CA GLY A 61 0.51 2.27 -15.14
C GLY A 61 0.99 1.22 -14.13
N ASN A 62 1.01 1.54 -12.83
CA ASN A 62 1.48 0.64 -11.78
C ASN A 62 0.38 -0.30 -11.30
N GLN A 63 0.72 -1.51 -10.88
CA GLN A 63 -0.27 -2.41 -10.31
C GLN A 63 -0.73 -1.95 -8.94
N ILE A 64 -2.04 -2.03 -8.72
CA ILE A 64 -2.71 -1.75 -7.45
C ILE A 64 -2.99 -3.06 -6.73
N GLN A 65 -2.78 -3.07 -5.41
CA GLN A 65 -3.06 -4.19 -4.53
C GLN A 65 -3.70 -3.72 -3.23
N ASN A 66 -4.45 -4.62 -2.59
CA ASN A 66 -5.01 -4.40 -1.26
C ASN A 66 -4.28 -5.26 -0.24
N CYS A 67 -4.23 -4.81 1.02
CA CYS A 67 -3.82 -5.63 2.18
C CYS A 67 -4.36 -5.03 3.47
N THR A 68 -4.26 -5.77 4.57
CA THR A 68 -4.56 -5.21 5.89
C THR A 68 -3.48 -4.20 6.30
N VAL A 69 -3.88 -3.16 7.04
CA VAL A 69 -2.96 -2.14 7.59
C VAL A 69 -1.88 -2.82 8.45
N THR A 70 -2.24 -3.87 9.19
CA THR A 70 -1.30 -4.70 9.98
C THR A 70 -0.20 -5.33 9.11
N SER A 71 -0.59 -5.91 7.97
CA SER A 71 0.35 -6.55 7.04
C SER A 71 1.27 -5.53 6.41
N PHE A 72 0.71 -4.37 6.02
CA PHE A 72 1.50 -3.27 5.48
C PHE A 72 2.48 -2.71 6.51
N ALA A 73 2.05 -2.52 7.76
CA ALA A 73 2.87 -2.02 8.86
C ALA A 73 4.06 -2.93 9.17
N SER A 74 3.86 -4.25 9.05
CA SER A 74 4.92 -5.26 9.22
C SER A 74 5.91 -5.25 8.06
N TRP A 75 5.41 -5.05 6.83
CA TRP A 75 6.22 -4.96 5.62
C TRP A 75 7.04 -3.67 5.56
N ALA A 76 6.41 -2.52 5.85
CA ALA A 76 7.03 -1.20 5.77
C ALA A 76 8.09 -1.02 6.86
N LYS A 77 9.31 -0.71 6.41
CA LYS A 77 10.46 -0.45 7.29
C LYS A 77 10.77 1.03 7.40
N GLU A 78 10.46 1.81 6.36
CA GLU A 78 10.74 3.23 6.31
C GLU A 78 9.72 3.93 5.40
N ARG A 79 9.42 5.19 5.72
CA ARG A 79 8.65 6.09 4.87
C ARG A 79 9.62 6.87 4.00
N THR A 80 9.51 6.70 2.70
CA THR A 80 10.34 7.38 1.70
C THR A 80 9.49 8.50 1.12
N ASP A 81 9.29 9.57 1.89
CA ASP A 81 8.61 10.78 1.42
C ASP A 81 9.51 11.47 0.38
N ILE A 82 9.59 10.90 -0.82
CA ILE A 82 10.29 11.48 -1.97
C ILE A 82 9.19 11.88 -2.95
N GLY A 83 8.59 13.05 -2.71
CA GLY A 83 7.67 13.61 -3.68
C GLY A 83 6.62 14.58 -3.15
N GLN A 84 7.03 15.62 -2.43
CA GLN A 84 6.54 16.96 -2.79
C GLN A 84 7.61 18.01 -2.46
N PRO A 85 8.29 18.61 -3.45
CA PRO A 85 8.95 19.88 -3.21
C PRO A 85 7.88 20.91 -2.79
N ALA A 86 8.30 21.83 -1.92
CA ALA A 86 7.54 23.01 -1.52
C ALA A 86 7.02 23.82 -2.72
#